data_AF-A0A2V5TP77-F1
#
_entry.id   AF-A0A2V5TP77-F1
#
_cell.length_a   1.000
_cell.length_b   1.000
_cell.length_c   1.000
_cell.angle_alpha   90.00
_cell.angle_beta   90.00
_cell.angle_gamma   90.00
#
_symmetry.space_group_name_H-M   'P 1'
#
loop_
_entity.id
_entity.type
_entity.pdbx_description
1 polymer ?
#
loop_
_entity_poly.entity_id
_entity_poly.type
_entity_poly.pdbx_seq_one_letter_code
_entity_poly.pdbx_strand_id
1 'polypeptide(L)'
;QDPKNQFGTFPVEPDLFLPMNPEVILPESQKEAWLKTRTGAIVGRRLAERFKWKIGDRVPLTSPFVQSKSGGAWEFDIVGIYDGAKKTTDTSGFFFRYDYFNEARSYGTGLVGWYQVRVNDPKQATEVAAAIDAEFANSPAETKAETEGAMFQGFAQQIGDIGTIVTAILGAVFFTILLVAGNTMAQSVRERTQELGVLKAVGFTNELVLGVVLSESLVISVLGGLAGLAFGWLVVTGLAQAGFIRQYFPLFFIPERDLIIGAVLALALGFVAGILPALQAMRLRLAEALRREG
;
A
#
# COMPACT_ATOMS: atom_id res chain seq x y z
N GLN A 1 11.98 -21.04 9.50
CA GLN A 1 11.26 -20.84 8.21
C GLN A 1 12.00 -19.81 7.37
N ASP A 2 11.98 -19.92 6.04
CA ASP A 2 12.46 -18.85 5.15
C ASP A 2 11.57 -17.61 5.38
N PRO A 3 12.14 -16.41 5.67
CA PRO A 3 11.38 -15.18 5.83
C PRO A 3 10.36 -14.95 4.72
N LYS A 4 10.61 -15.42 3.49
CA LYS A 4 9.77 -15.31 2.27
C LYS A 4 8.41 -16.03 2.34
N ASN A 5 8.20 -16.88 3.34
CA ASN A 5 7.08 -17.82 3.41
C ASN A 5 6.11 -17.55 4.58
N GLN A 6 6.01 -16.32 5.09
CA GLN A 6 4.98 -16.03 6.10
C GLN A 6 3.59 -15.91 5.46
N PHE A 7 2.59 -16.27 6.23
CA PHE A 7 1.16 -16.21 5.93
C PHE A 7 0.39 -16.02 7.23
N GLY A 8 -0.89 -15.65 7.14
CA GLY A 8 -1.75 -15.45 8.30
C GLY A 8 -1.94 -16.76 9.08
N THR A 9 -1.46 -16.78 10.31
CA THR A 9 -1.60 -17.91 11.25
C THR A 9 -2.47 -17.47 12.42
N PHE A 10 -3.55 -18.20 12.66
CA PHE A 10 -4.57 -17.79 13.62
C PHE A 10 -4.88 -18.92 14.60
N PRO A 11 -4.55 -18.76 15.89
CA PRO A 11 -5.03 -19.66 16.92
C PRO A 11 -6.52 -19.36 17.19
N VAL A 12 -7.37 -20.37 17.07
CA VAL A 12 -8.82 -20.25 17.24
C VAL A 12 -9.38 -21.41 18.07
N GLU A 13 -10.58 -21.22 18.62
CA GLU A 13 -11.36 -22.29 19.21
C GLU A 13 -12.28 -22.89 18.12
N PRO A 14 -12.04 -24.12 17.65
CA PRO A 14 -12.73 -24.63 16.46
C PRO A 14 -14.26 -24.67 16.60
N ASP A 15 -14.77 -25.00 17.79
CA ASP A 15 -16.20 -25.09 18.10
C ASP A 15 -16.93 -23.75 17.99
N LEU A 16 -16.24 -22.64 18.29
CA LEU A 16 -16.78 -21.29 18.15
C LEU A 16 -16.50 -20.73 16.75
N PHE A 17 -15.34 -21.04 16.18
CA PHE A 17 -14.86 -20.48 14.93
C PHE A 17 -15.76 -20.85 13.74
N LEU A 18 -16.09 -22.13 13.55
CA LEU A 18 -16.84 -22.56 12.37
C LEU A 18 -18.27 -21.99 12.31
N PRO A 19 -19.07 -21.99 13.40
CA PRO A 19 -20.36 -21.31 13.39
C PRO A 19 -20.25 -19.80 13.14
N MET A 20 -19.16 -19.18 13.60
CA MET A 20 -18.90 -17.75 13.42
C MET A 20 -18.44 -17.38 12.01
N ASN A 21 -17.95 -18.33 11.22
CA ASN A 21 -17.41 -18.11 9.88
C ASN A 21 -18.07 -19.10 8.89
N PRO A 22 -19.37 -18.98 8.60
CA PRO A 22 -20.10 -19.90 7.72
C PRO A 22 -19.58 -19.91 6.27
N GLU A 23 -18.80 -18.90 5.89
CA GLU A 23 -18.09 -18.84 4.62
C GLU A 23 -16.90 -19.81 4.53
N VAL A 24 -16.43 -20.36 5.65
CA VAL A 24 -15.41 -21.40 5.71
C VAL A 24 -16.08 -22.76 5.58
N ILE A 25 -15.97 -23.36 4.41
CA ILE A 25 -16.56 -24.67 4.09
C ILE A 25 -15.53 -25.77 4.33
N LEU A 26 -15.79 -26.59 5.35
CA LEU A 26 -14.95 -27.72 5.72
C LEU A 26 -15.79 -29.00 5.76
N PRO A 27 -15.35 -30.12 5.14
CA PRO A 27 -16.06 -31.39 5.24
C PRO A 27 -16.20 -31.87 6.70
N GLU A 28 -17.34 -32.45 7.06
CA GLU A 28 -17.60 -32.87 8.46
C GLU A 28 -16.55 -33.84 9.01
N SER A 29 -16.01 -34.74 8.18
CA SER A 29 -14.93 -35.65 8.59
C SER A 29 -13.64 -34.92 8.98
N GLN A 30 -13.30 -33.83 8.28
CA GLN A 30 -12.12 -33.01 8.57
C GLN A 30 -12.35 -32.11 9.78
N LYS A 31 -13.58 -31.60 9.95
CA LYS A 31 -14.01 -30.88 11.15
C LYS A 31 -13.88 -31.75 12.39
N GLU A 32 -14.41 -32.97 12.36
CA GLU A 32 -14.24 -33.91 13.47
C GLU A 32 -12.78 -34.24 13.75
N ALA A 33 -11.97 -34.44 12.70
CA ALA A 33 -10.53 -34.66 12.86
C ALA A 33 -9.85 -33.47 13.53
N TRP A 34 -10.24 -32.23 13.20
CA TRP A 34 -9.70 -31.02 13.82
C TRP A 34 -10.07 -30.89 15.29
N LEU A 35 -11.33 -31.21 15.64
CA LEU A 35 -11.78 -31.21 17.02
C LEU A 35 -11.10 -32.28 17.89
N LYS A 36 -10.79 -33.44 17.31
CA LYS A 36 -10.14 -34.56 18.04
C LYS A 36 -8.61 -34.40 18.11
N THR A 37 -7.99 -33.74 17.13
CA THR A 37 -6.53 -33.66 17.03
C THR A 37 -6.02 -32.39 17.67
N ARG A 38 -5.28 -32.52 18.78
CA ARG A 38 -4.76 -31.36 19.53
C ARG A 38 -3.75 -30.51 18.73
N THR A 39 -2.92 -31.15 17.93
CA THR A 39 -1.98 -30.51 16.98
C THR A 39 -2.63 -30.21 15.63
N GLY A 40 -3.94 -30.40 15.50
CA GLY A 40 -4.65 -30.27 14.23
C GLY A 40 -4.73 -28.82 13.75
N ALA A 41 -4.51 -28.62 12.47
CA ALA A 41 -4.74 -27.37 11.76
C ALA A 41 -5.57 -27.58 10.50
N ILE A 42 -6.35 -26.56 10.14
CA ILE A 42 -7.00 -26.45 8.84
C ILE A 42 -6.34 -25.34 8.03
N VAL A 43 -6.22 -25.57 6.73
CA VAL A 43 -5.52 -24.67 5.81
C VAL A 43 -6.45 -24.29 4.67
N GLY A 44 -6.45 -23.02 4.24
CA GLY A 44 -7.28 -22.62 3.11
C GLY A 44 -6.72 -23.17 1.79
N ARG A 45 -7.60 -23.47 0.83
CA ARG A 45 -7.22 -24.09 -0.46
C ARG A 45 -6.07 -23.37 -1.17
N ARG A 46 -6.13 -22.03 -1.32
CA ARG A 46 -5.04 -21.25 -1.94
C ARG A 46 -3.71 -21.40 -1.22
N LEU A 47 -3.72 -21.43 0.11
CA LEU A 47 -2.51 -21.59 0.91
C LEU A 47 -1.93 -23.01 0.76
N ALA A 48 -2.80 -24.03 0.81
CA ALA A 48 -2.41 -25.41 0.59
C ALA A 48 -1.80 -25.62 -0.81
N GLU A 49 -2.38 -25.04 -1.85
CA GLU A 49 -1.86 -25.09 -3.23
C GLU A 49 -0.51 -24.37 -3.36
N ARG A 50 -0.36 -23.19 -2.73
CA ARG A 50 0.90 -22.41 -2.74
C ARG A 50 2.07 -23.22 -2.20
N PHE A 51 1.86 -23.93 -1.08
CA PHE A 51 2.89 -24.72 -0.42
C PHE A 51 2.88 -26.20 -0.81
N LYS A 52 1.95 -26.61 -1.68
CA LYS A 52 1.71 -28.00 -2.10
C LYS A 52 1.43 -28.95 -0.94
N TRP A 53 0.81 -28.42 0.12
CA TRP A 53 0.44 -29.19 1.30
C TRP A 53 -0.79 -30.06 1.07
N LYS A 54 -0.84 -31.17 1.80
CA LYS A 54 -1.91 -32.15 1.80
C LYS A 54 -2.35 -32.46 3.22
N ILE A 55 -3.56 -33.01 3.33
CA ILE A 55 -4.05 -33.55 4.60
C ILE A 55 -3.14 -34.70 5.02
N GLY A 56 -2.67 -34.68 6.27
CA GLY A 56 -1.68 -35.57 6.86
C GLY A 56 -0.27 -34.99 6.93
N ASP A 57 0.03 -33.88 6.23
CA ASP A 57 1.33 -33.23 6.31
C ASP A 57 1.53 -32.56 7.67
N ARG A 58 2.77 -32.60 8.16
CA ARG A 58 3.19 -31.90 9.37
C ARG A 58 3.93 -30.61 9.01
N VAL A 59 3.46 -29.49 9.53
CA VAL A 59 3.96 -28.16 9.23
C VAL A 59 4.59 -27.52 10.48
N PRO A 60 5.90 -27.24 10.45
CA PRO A 60 6.56 -26.48 11.50
C PRO A 60 6.26 -24.98 11.34
N LEU A 61 5.68 -24.37 12.37
CA LEU A 61 5.44 -22.93 12.47
C LEU A 61 6.37 -22.28 13.48
N THR A 62 6.96 -21.15 13.09
CA THR A 62 7.75 -20.28 13.98
C THR A 62 7.10 -18.91 13.99
N SER A 63 6.71 -18.42 15.17
CA SER A 63 6.18 -17.05 15.30
C SER A 63 7.33 -16.07 15.58
N PRO A 64 7.38 -14.92 14.90
CA PRO A 64 8.37 -13.89 15.17
C PRO A 64 8.09 -13.14 16.49
N PHE A 65 6.88 -13.25 17.03
CA PHE A 65 6.44 -12.50 18.21
C PHE A 65 6.45 -13.32 19.50
N VAL A 66 6.06 -14.59 19.41
CA VAL A 66 5.92 -15.49 20.56
C VAL A 66 6.77 -16.72 20.27
N GLN A 67 7.53 -17.19 21.26
CA GLN A 67 8.33 -18.40 21.14
C GLN A 67 7.66 -19.57 21.86
N SER A 68 7.98 -20.79 21.45
CA SER A 68 7.55 -21.99 22.19
C SER A 68 8.38 -22.12 23.47
N LYS A 69 7.77 -22.61 24.55
CA LYS A 69 8.47 -22.99 25.80
C LYS A 69 9.59 -24.01 25.54
N SER A 70 9.43 -24.85 24.52
CA SER A 70 10.42 -25.86 24.13
C SER A 70 11.58 -25.32 23.29
N GLY A 71 11.59 -24.02 22.94
CA GLY A 71 12.65 -23.39 22.15
C GLY A 71 12.69 -23.77 20.66
N GLY A 72 11.69 -24.51 20.17
CA GLY A 72 11.56 -24.97 18.78
C GLY A 72 10.33 -24.43 18.05
N ALA A 73 10.12 -24.90 16.82
CA ALA A 73 8.89 -24.66 16.06
C ALA A 73 7.70 -25.39 16.69
N TRP A 74 6.50 -24.85 16.51
CA TRP A 74 5.26 -25.57 16.77
C TRP A 74 4.93 -26.47 15.60
N GLU A 75 4.69 -27.75 15.87
CA GLU A 75 4.34 -28.72 14.85
C GLU A 75 2.83 -28.87 14.78
N PHE A 76 2.27 -28.66 13.59
CA PHE A 76 0.85 -28.81 13.34
C PHE A 76 0.60 -29.86 12.26
N ASP A 77 -0.37 -30.74 12.48
CA ASP A 77 -0.81 -31.72 11.50
C ASP A 77 -1.97 -31.12 10.70
N ILE A 78 -1.85 -31.07 9.37
CA ILE A 78 -2.93 -30.62 8.51
C ILE A 78 -4.01 -31.70 8.50
N VAL A 79 -5.13 -31.44 9.16
CA VAL A 79 -6.25 -32.38 9.27
C VAL A 79 -7.42 -31.99 8.38
N GLY A 80 -7.37 -30.79 7.80
CA GLY A 80 -8.36 -30.35 6.82
C GLY A 80 -7.88 -29.25 5.90
N ILE A 81 -8.53 -29.17 4.74
CA ILE A 81 -8.38 -28.07 3.78
C ILE A 81 -9.76 -27.49 3.55
N TYR A 82 -9.95 -26.21 3.89
CA TYR A 82 -11.23 -25.55 3.74
C TYR A 82 -11.33 -24.77 2.42
N ASP A 83 -12.57 -24.66 1.96
CA ASP A 83 -13.00 -23.86 0.82
C ASP A 83 -13.74 -22.60 1.26
N GLY A 84 -13.80 -21.64 0.36
CA GLY A 84 -14.69 -20.50 0.50
C GLY A 84 -16.08 -20.81 -0.03
N ALA A 85 -17.13 -20.42 0.70
CA ALA A 85 -18.52 -20.50 0.22
C ALA A 85 -18.73 -19.69 -1.08
N LYS A 86 -17.91 -18.65 -1.30
CA LYS A 86 -17.85 -17.85 -2.52
C LYS A 86 -16.44 -17.85 -3.08
N LYS A 87 -16.29 -17.67 -4.39
CA LYS A 87 -14.97 -17.52 -5.05
C LYS A 87 -14.16 -16.33 -4.51
N THR A 88 -14.83 -15.31 -3.98
CA THR A 88 -14.22 -14.11 -3.40
C THR A 88 -13.81 -14.28 -1.94
N THR A 89 -14.24 -15.35 -1.26
CA THR A 89 -13.81 -15.62 0.11
C THR A 89 -12.30 -15.83 0.14
N ASP A 90 -11.63 -15.26 1.13
CA ASP A 90 -10.21 -15.49 1.30
C ASP A 90 -9.95 -16.88 1.90
N THR A 91 -9.07 -17.63 1.26
CA THR A 91 -8.63 -18.96 1.70
C THR A 91 -7.11 -18.99 1.86
N SER A 92 -6.52 -17.87 2.28
CA SER A 92 -5.09 -17.71 2.52
C SER A 92 -4.68 -17.98 3.97
N GLY A 93 -5.64 -18.25 4.86
CA GLY A 93 -5.41 -18.44 6.28
C GLY A 93 -5.03 -19.86 6.70
N PHE A 94 -4.27 -19.95 7.78
CA PHE A 94 -3.91 -21.17 8.51
C PHE A 94 -4.48 -21.10 9.92
N PHE A 95 -5.44 -21.97 10.25
CA PHE A 95 -6.13 -21.98 11.55
C PHE A 95 -5.75 -23.22 12.35
N PHE A 96 -5.40 -23.04 13.62
CA PHE A 96 -5.02 -24.11 14.52
C PHE A 96 -5.60 -23.87 15.90
N ARG A 97 -5.55 -24.88 16.77
CA ARG A 97 -6.23 -24.79 18.05
C ARG A 97 -5.52 -23.85 19.03
N TYR A 98 -6.30 -22.94 19.60
CA TYR A 98 -5.83 -21.98 20.61
C TYR A 98 -5.32 -22.66 21.88
N ASP A 99 -5.96 -23.73 22.34
CA ASP A 99 -5.59 -24.45 23.57
C ASP A 99 -4.16 -25.03 23.52
N TYR A 100 -3.79 -25.68 22.41
CA TYR A 100 -2.44 -26.18 22.19
C TYR A 100 -1.40 -25.05 22.16
N PHE A 101 -1.71 -23.96 21.43
CA PHE A 101 -0.83 -22.80 21.36
C PHE A 101 -0.66 -22.08 22.70
N ASN A 102 -1.76 -21.88 23.44
CA ASN A 102 -1.80 -21.18 24.71
C ASN A 102 -1.00 -21.89 25.81
N GLU A 103 -1.00 -23.23 25.81
CA GLU A 103 -0.19 -24.01 26.74
C GLU A 103 1.30 -23.94 26.39
N ALA A 104 1.63 -23.99 25.09
CA ALA A 104 2.99 -24.09 24.59
C ALA A 104 3.73 -22.75 24.44
N ARG A 105 3.05 -21.59 24.49
CA ARG A 105 3.69 -20.26 24.38
C ARG A 105 4.53 -19.88 25.59
N SER A 106 5.67 -19.22 25.36
CA SER A 106 6.62 -18.80 26.40
C SER A 106 6.12 -17.66 27.28
N TYR A 107 5.26 -16.78 26.76
CA TYR A 107 4.73 -15.61 27.47
C TYR A 107 3.25 -15.38 27.14
N GLY A 108 2.56 -14.71 28.06
CA GLY A 108 1.20 -14.24 27.88
C GLY A 108 0.12 -15.30 28.03
N THR A 109 0.41 -16.48 28.61
CA THR A 109 -0.59 -17.54 28.86
C THR A 109 -1.88 -16.99 29.47
N GLY A 110 -3.02 -17.42 28.93
CA GLY A 110 -4.35 -16.88 29.27
C GLY A 110 -4.77 -15.58 28.58
N LEU A 111 -3.86 -14.88 27.89
CA LEU A 111 -4.21 -13.65 27.15
C LEU A 111 -4.75 -13.96 25.75
N VAL A 112 -5.74 -13.19 25.32
CA VAL A 112 -6.36 -13.24 24.00
C VAL A 112 -6.20 -11.86 23.35
N GLY A 113 -5.86 -11.82 22.06
CA GLY A 113 -5.62 -10.56 21.35
C GLY A 113 -6.91 -9.83 20.94
N TRP A 114 -7.92 -10.59 20.51
CA TRP A 114 -9.23 -10.07 20.15
C TRP A 114 -10.32 -11.11 20.40
N TYR A 115 -11.53 -10.64 20.69
CA TYR A 115 -12.72 -11.47 20.68
C TYR A 115 -13.60 -11.03 19.53
N GLN A 116 -14.20 -11.99 18.85
CA GLN A 116 -15.28 -11.71 17.92
C GLN A 116 -16.59 -12.04 18.64
N VAL A 117 -17.57 -11.13 18.51
CA VAL A 117 -18.89 -11.29 19.14
C VAL A 117 -19.94 -11.12 18.05
N ARG A 118 -20.75 -12.16 17.83
CA ARG A 118 -21.87 -12.09 16.89
C ARG A 118 -23.12 -11.62 17.62
N VAL A 119 -23.68 -10.50 17.17
CA VAL A 119 -24.97 -10.01 17.64
C VAL A 119 -26.12 -10.56 16.80
N ASN A 120 -27.28 -10.77 17.42
CA ASN A 120 -28.48 -11.26 16.73
C ASN A 120 -29.10 -10.20 15.81
N ASP A 121 -29.12 -8.94 16.27
CA ASP A 121 -29.58 -7.79 15.49
C ASP A 121 -28.39 -6.85 15.24
N PRO A 122 -27.98 -6.64 13.97
CA PRO A 122 -26.91 -5.71 13.61
C PRO A 122 -27.12 -4.29 14.14
N LYS A 123 -28.37 -3.85 14.35
CA LYS A 123 -28.68 -2.52 14.89
C LYS A 123 -28.23 -2.34 16.34
N GLN A 124 -28.07 -3.43 17.08
CA GLN A 124 -27.64 -3.42 18.47
C GLN A 124 -26.11 -3.51 18.61
N ALA A 125 -25.36 -3.67 17.51
CA ALA A 125 -23.92 -3.89 17.56
C ALA A 125 -23.18 -2.77 18.31
N THR A 126 -23.57 -1.51 18.12
CA THR A 126 -22.97 -0.36 18.83
C THR A 126 -23.31 -0.35 20.33
N GLU A 127 -24.56 -0.68 20.68
CA GLU A 127 -24.99 -0.75 22.08
C GLU A 127 -24.29 -1.89 22.82
N VAL A 128 -24.23 -3.07 22.21
CA VAL A 128 -23.54 -4.24 22.76
C VAL A 128 -22.03 -3.97 22.90
N ALA A 129 -21.40 -3.32 21.93
CA ALA A 129 -19.99 -2.93 22.04
C ALA A 129 -19.75 -2.00 23.25
N ALA A 130 -20.58 -0.97 23.42
CA ALA A 130 -20.49 -0.07 24.56
C ALA A 130 -20.72 -0.78 25.90
N ALA A 131 -21.64 -1.76 25.94
CA ALA A 131 -21.89 -2.57 27.13
C ALA A 131 -20.70 -3.46 27.49
N ILE A 132 -20.02 -4.05 26.50
CA ILE A 132 -18.78 -4.81 26.71
C ILE A 132 -17.72 -3.90 27.32
N ASP A 133 -17.47 -2.73 26.73
CA ASP A 133 -16.45 -1.81 27.24
C ASP A 133 -16.76 -1.31 28.65
N ALA A 134 -18.04 -1.05 28.96
CA ALA A 134 -18.44 -0.65 30.31
C ALA A 134 -18.19 -1.74 31.36
N GLU A 135 -18.39 -3.01 31.02
CA GLU A 135 -18.13 -4.15 31.90
C GLU A 135 -16.64 -4.28 32.23
N PHE A 136 -15.76 -4.03 31.25
CA PHE A 136 -14.31 -4.19 31.39
C PHE A 136 -13.55 -2.90 31.73
N ALA A 137 -14.20 -1.74 31.80
CA ALA A 137 -13.57 -0.42 32.01
C ALA A 137 -12.71 -0.33 33.28
N ASN A 138 -13.07 -1.06 34.34
CA ASN A 138 -12.32 -1.08 35.61
C ASN A 138 -11.51 -2.37 35.81
N SER A 139 -11.38 -3.18 34.77
CA SER A 139 -10.61 -4.42 34.81
C SER A 139 -9.16 -4.18 34.38
N PRO A 140 -8.21 -5.05 34.78
CA PRO A 140 -6.85 -5.02 34.25
C PRO A 140 -6.76 -5.36 32.75
N ALA A 141 -7.88 -5.69 32.10
CA ALA A 141 -8.01 -6.03 30.69
C ALA A 141 -9.10 -5.19 30.04
N GLU A 142 -8.98 -3.86 30.14
CA GLU A 142 -9.88 -2.91 29.49
C GLU A 142 -10.02 -3.23 28.00
N THR A 143 -11.27 -3.28 27.52
CA THR A 143 -11.58 -3.60 26.14
C THR A 143 -11.81 -2.33 25.33
N LYS A 144 -11.66 -2.49 24.01
CA LYS A 144 -12.14 -1.53 23.02
C LYS A 144 -12.97 -2.29 22.00
N ALA A 145 -14.25 -2.44 22.28
CA ALA A 145 -15.20 -3.11 21.42
C ALA A 145 -15.69 -2.12 20.35
N GLU A 146 -15.65 -2.56 19.10
CA GLU A 146 -16.14 -1.79 17.98
C GLU A 146 -16.84 -2.71 16.99
N THR A 147 -17.79 -2.16 16.24
CA THR A 147 -18.42 -2.92 15.16
C THR A 147 -17.39 -3.23 14.08
N GLU A 148 -17.50 -4.38 13.43
CA GLU A 148 -16.62 -4.77 12.32
C GLU A 148 -16.58 -3.68 11.22
N GLY A 149 -17.72 -3.06 10.92
CA GLY A 149 -17.78 -1.93 9.98
C GLY A 149 -16.96 -0.73 10.43
N ALA A 150 -17.02 -0.36 11.72
CA ALA A 150 -16.23 0.73 12.28
C ALA A 150 -14.72 0.40 12.31
N MET A 151 -14.36 -0.85 12.63
CA MET A 151 -12.98 -1.34 12.56
C MET A 151 -12.42 -1.20 11.13
N PHE A 152 -13.16 -1.68 10.13
CA PHE A 152 -12.80 -1.51 8.72
C PHE A 152 -12.70 -0.04 8.31
N GLN A 153 -13.59 0.80 8.82
CA GLN A 153 -13.55 2.24 8.55
C GLN A 153 -12.31 2.90 9.16
N GLY A 154 -11.90 2.48 10.37
CA GLY A 154 -10.65 2.91 11.00
C GLY A 154 -9.41 2.50 10.19
N PHE A 155 -9.37 1.26 9.68
CA PHE A 155 -8.32 0.82 8.75
C PHE A 155 -8.32 1.65 7.46
N ALA A 156 -9.49 1.92 6.88
CA ALA A 156 -9.61 2.72 5.68
C ALA A 156 -9.16 4.17 5.90
N GLN A 157 -9.49 4.76 7.06
CA GLN A 157 -9.03 6.09 7.46
C GLN A 157 -7.51 6.14 7.64
N GLN A 158 -6.92 5.16 8.33
CA GLN A 158 -5.46 5.10 8.51
C GLN A 158 -4.72 5.02 7.16
N ILE A 159 -5.21 4.22 6.23
CA ILE A 159 -4.67 4.16 4.86
C ILE A 159 -4.89 5.50 4.13
N GLY A 160 -6.05 6.12 4.29
CA GLY A 160 -6.38 7.44 3.72
C GLY A 160 -5.48 8.57 4.25
N ASP A 161 -5.15 8.55 5.53
CA ASP A 161 -4.26 9.52 6.17
C ASP A 161 -2.84 9.43 5.60
N ILE A 162 -2.31 8.21 5.46
CA ILE A 162 -1.01 7.97 4.82
C ILE A 162 -1.04 8.49 3.37
N GLY A 163 -2.09 8.15 2.61
CA GLY A 163 -2.27 8.62 1.24
C GLY A 163 -2.30 10.15 1.13
N THR A 164 -2.97 10.82 2.08
CA THR A 164 -3.07 12.28 2.15
C THR A 164 -1.71 12.91 2.45
N ILE A 165 -0.97 12.38 3.43
CA ILE A 165 0.38 12.85 3.77
C ILE A 165 1.33 12.70 2.57
N VAL A 166 1.33 11.53 1.91
CA VAL A 166 2.15 11.28 0.73
C VAL A 166 1.78 12.24 -0.41
N THR A 167 0.49 12.45 -0.65
CA THR A 167 0.02 13.39 -1.69
C THR A 167 0.42 14.83 -1.38
N ALA A 168 0.36 15.25 -0.12
CA ALA A 168 0.80 16.58 0.30
C ALA A 168 2.31 16.76 0.09
N ILE A 169 3.14 15.76 0.43
CA ILE A 169 4.58 15.78 0.18
C ILE A 169 4.87 15.85 -1.32
N LEU A 170 4.20 15.02 -2.14
CA LEU A 170 4.35 15.04 -3.60
C LEU A 170 3.93 16.38 -4.19
N GLY A 171 2.85 16.98 -3.69
CA GLY A 171 2.41 18.32 -4.09
C GLY A 171 3.45 19.40 -3.76
N ALA A 172 4.04 19.34 -2.56
CA ALA A 172 5.12 20.24 -2.17
C ALA A 172 6.37 20.08 -3.05
N VAL A 173 6.80 18.84 -3.31
CA VAL A 173 7.93 18.53 -4.20
C VAL A 173 7.66 18.98 -5.63
N PHE A 174 6.46 18.74 -6.15
CA PHE A 174 6.07 19.21 -7.48
C PHE A 174 6.13 20.74 -7.57
N PHE A 175 5.63 21.42 -6.53
CA PHE A 175 5.67 22.88 -6.45
C PHE A 175 7.11 23.43 -6.37
N THR A 176 7.99 22.81 -5.60
CA THR A 176 9.39 23.25 -5.54
C THR A 176 10.11 23.03 -6.87
N ILE A 177 9.90 21.88 -7.53
CA ILE A 177 10.45 21.61 -8.87
C ILE A 177 9.92 22.65 -9.87
N LEU A 178 8.64 23.01 -9.80
CA LEU A 178 8.05 24.03 -10.67
C LEU A 178 8.76 25.37 -10.52
N LEU A 179 9.02 25.81 -9.28
CA LEU A 179 9.74 27.06 -9.02
C LEU A 179 11.19 27.01 -9.51
N VAL A 180 11.88 25.88 -9.28
CA VAL A 180 13.25 25.69 -9.74
C VAL A 180 13.32 25.71 -11.26
N ALA A 181 12.49 24.90 -11.94
CA ALA A 181 12.43 24.83 -13.39
C ALA A 181 12.07 26.19 -14.02
N GLY A 182 11.09 26.89 -13.45
CA GLY A 182 10.68 28.21 -13.92
C GLY A 182 11.79 29.25 -13.76
N ASN A 183 12.52 29.24 -12.64
CA ASN A 183 13.66 30.14 -12.43
C ASN A 183 14.81 29.83 -13.38
N THR A 184 15.13 28.55 -13.59
CA THR A 184 16.16 28.12 -14.55
C THR A 184 15.80 28.55 -15.98
N MET A 185 14.55 28.38 -16.41
CA MET A 185 14.10 28.87 -17.71
C MET A 185 14.17 30.40 -17.80
N ALA A 186 13.77 31.12 -16.75
CA ALA A 186 13.91 32.58 -16.71
C ALA A 186 15.37 33.05 -16.79
N GLN A 187 16.30 32.31 -16.19
CA GLN A 187 17.74 32.57 -16.31
C GLN A 187 18.22 32.31 -17.75
N SER A 188 17.87 31.17 -18.33
CA SER A 188 18.25 30.81 -19.70
C SER A 188 17.77 31.84 -20.73
N VAL A 189 16.52 32.32 -20.60
CA VAL A 189 15.97 33.39 -21.45
C VAL A 189 16.74 34.70 -21.28
N ARG A 190 17.13 35.05 -20.04
CA ARG A 190 17.91 36.27 -19.77
C ARG A 190 19.28 36.24 -20.43
N GLU A 191 19.97 35.11 -20.35
CA GLU A 191 21.30 34.93 -20.97
C GLU A 191 21.23 35.03 -22.51
N ARG A 192 20.13 34.61 -23.14
CA ARG A 192 19.95 34.61 -24.60
C ARG A 192 19.06 35.75 -25.11
N THR A 193 18.90 36.83 -24.33
CA THR A 193 18.05 37.98 -24.71
C THR A 193 18.45 38.58 -26.07
N GLN A 194 19.75 38.67 -26.36
CA GLN A 194 20.25 39.21 -27.63
C GLN A 194 19.87 38.32 -28.82
N GLU A 195 20.00 37.00 -28.69
CA GLU A 195 19.62 36.03 -29.73
C GLU A 195 18.13 36.13 -30.07
N LEU A 196 17.28 36.21 -29.04
CA LEU A 196 15.83 36.41 -29.19
C LEU A 196 15.51 37.78 -29.83
N GLY A 197 16.29 38.81 -29.50
CA GLY A 197 16.19 40.14 -30.12
C GLY A 197 16.52 40.13 -31.61
N VAL A 198 17.54 39.37 -32.02
CA VAL A 198 17.93 39.18 -33.43
C VAL A 198 16.83 38.44 -34.20
N LEU A 199 16.24 37.39 -33.63
CA LEU A 199 15.10 36.68 -34.25
C LEU A 199 13.95 37.64 -34.56
N LYS A 200 13.60 38.53 -33.61
CA LYS A 200 12.57 39.55 -33.82
C LYS A 200 12.97 40.59 -34.87
N ALA A 201 14.25 40.97 -34.93
CA ALA A 201 14.74 41.92 -35.93
C ALA A 201 14.67 41.36 -37.37
N VAL A 202 14.83 40.04 -37.53
CA VAL A 202 14.74 39.33 -38.81
C VAL A 202 13.27 39.03 -39.21
N GLY A 203 12.30 39.36 -38.34
CA GLY A 203 10.86 39.31 -38.66
C GLY A 203 10.07 38.21 -37.97
N PHE A 204 10.64 37.51 -36.99
CA PHE A 204 9.87 36.55 -36.18
C PHE A 204 8.80 37.28 -35.35
N THR A 205 7.58 36.75 -35.35
CA THR A 205 6.50 37.29 -34.54
C THR A 205 6.71 36.97 -33.06
N ASN A 206 6.01 37.72 -32.21
CA ASN A 206 5.99 37.52 -30.76
C ASN A 206 5.55 36.09 -30.39
N GLU A 207 4.57 35.54 -31.10
CA GLU A 207 4.03 34.20 -30.88
C GLU A 207 5.03 33.11 -31.26
N LEU A 208 5.85 33.34 -32.29
CA LEU A 208 6.93 32.42 -32.67
C LEU A 208 8.01 32.37 -31.58
N VAL A 209 8.43 33.52 -31.04
CA VAL A 209 9.39 33.59 -29.93
C VAL A 209 8.84 32.89 -28.68
N LEU A 210 7.56 33.12 -28.37
CA LEU A 210 6.87 32.40 -27.29
C LEU A 210 6.92 30.89 -27.51
N GLY A 211 6.57 30.43 -28.72
CA GLY A 211 6.55 29.02 -29.10
C GLY A 211 7.91 28.35 -28.96
N VAL A 212 9.00 29.02 -29.35
CA VAL A 212 10.36 28.51 -29.20
C VAL A 212 10.68 28.26 -27.72
N VAL A 213 10.53 29.26 -26.86
CA VAL A 213 10.86 29.13 -25.43
C VAL A 213 9.97 28.10 -24.72
N LEU A 214 8.67 28.06 -25.04
CA LEU A 214 7.77 27.03 -24.52
C LEU A 214 8.16 25.63 -25.00
N SER A 215 8.55 25.49 -26.26
CA SER A 215 8.99 24.19 -26.80
C SER A 215 10.26 23.69 -26.13
N GLU A 216 11.23 24.56 -25.84
CA GLU A 216 12.42 24.20 -25.07
C GLU A 216 12.05 23.69 -23.67
N SER A 217 11.16 24.41 -22.97
CA SER A 217 10.71 24.00 -21.64
C SER A 217 9.98 22.66 -21.66
N LEU A 218 9.09 22.46 -22.64
CA LEU A 218 8.35 21.22 -22.83
C LEU A 218 9.28 20.05 -23.16
N VAL A 219 10.26 20.23 -24.05
CA VAL A 219 11.22 19.18 -24.40
C VAL A 219 12.04 18.77 -23.18
N ILE A 220 12.56 19.73 -22.41
CA ILE A 220 13.32 19.45 -21.19
C ILE A 220 12.44 18.69 -20.18
N SER A 221 11.20 19.14 -19.98
CA SER A 221 10.28 18.51 -19.02
C SER A 221 9.83 17.12 -19.46
N VAL A 222 9.59 16.90 -20.75
CA VAL A 222 9.23 15.58 -21.29
C VAL A 222 10.41 14.62 -21.18
N LEU A 223 11.62 15.04 -21.54
CA LEU A 223 12.81 14.18 -21.42
C LEU A 223 13.10 13.83 -19.96
N GLY A 224 13.04 14.82 -19.06
CA GLY A 224 13.21 14.60 -17.62
C GLY A 224 12.10 13.71 -17.04
N GLY A 225 10.85 13.96 -17.44
CA GLY A 225 9.69 13.17 -17.03
C GLY A 225 9.75 11.73 -17.50
N LEU A 226 10.10 11.48 -18.76
CA LEU A 226 10.29 10.13 -19.31
C LEU A 226 11.43 9.40 -18.61
N ALA A 227 12.57 10.07 -18.40
CA ALA A 227 13.68 9.49 -17.67
C ALA A 227 13.30 9.15 -16.21
N GLY A 228 12.58 10.05 -15.53
CA GLY A 228 12.08 9.83 -14.18
C GLY A 228 11.07 8.69 -14.09
N LEU A 229 10.12 8.61 -15.03
CA LEU A 229 9.15 7.52 -15.12
C LEU A 229 9.83 6.17 -15.40
N ALA A 230 10.77 6.14 -16.34
CA ALA A 230 11.54 4.94 -16.65
C ALA A 230 12.35 4.48 -15.45
N PHE A 231 13.03 5.40 -14.76
CA PHE A 231 13.79 5.10 -13.55
C PHE A 231 12.88 4.59 -12.43
N GLY A 232 11.76 5.26 -12.17
CA GLY A 232 10.77 4.82 -11.16
C GLY A 232 10.21 3.43 -11.47
N TRP A 233 9.88 3.17 -12.72
CA TRP A 233 9.41 1.86 -13.17
C TRP A 233 10.47 0.77 -12.97
N LEU A 234 11.74 1.04 -13.32
CA LEU A 234 12.85 0.10 -13.09
C LEU A 234 13.07 -0.19 -11.60
N VAL A 235 13.02 0.84 -10.75
CA VAL A 235 13.16 0.67 -9.31
C VAL A 235 12.01 -0.17 -8.75
N VAL A 236 10.77 0.14 -9.09
CA VAL A 236 9.60 -0.60 -8.60
C VAL A 236 9.62 -2.05 -9.08
N THR A 237 9.89 -2.29 -10.36
CA THR A 237 9.97 -3.66 -10.90
C THR A 237 11.13 -4.45 -10.31
N GLY A 238 12.29 -3.82 -10.08
CA GLY A 238 13.42 -4.45 -9.40
C GLY A 238 13.11 -4.80 -7.94
N LEU A 239 12.50 -3.88 -7.20
CA LEU A 239 12.09 -4.09 -5.82
C LEU A 239 10.94 -5.11 -5.70
N ALA A 240 10.02 -5.15 -6.66
CA ALA A 240 8.93 -6.13 -6.68
C ALA A 240 9.44 -7.58 -6.72
N GLN A 241 10.63 -7.82 -7.27
CA GLN A 241 11.27 -9.13 -7.27
C GLN A 241 12.00 -9.46 -5.96
N ALA A 242 12.22 -8.47 -5.09
CA ALA A 242 12.83 -8.69 -3.78
C ALA A 242 11.88 -9.53 -2.90
N GLY A 243 12.41 -10.60 -2.30
CA GLY A 243 11.59 -11.59 -1.59
C GLY A 243 10.76 -11.01 -0.44
N PHE A 244 11.28 -9.98 0.26
CA PHE A 244 10.54 -9.27 1.30
C PHE A 244 9.37 -8.47 0.72
N ILE A 245 9.60 -7.67 -0.32
CA ILE A 245 8.55 -6.83 -0.94
C ILE A 245 7.45 -7.70 -1.53
N ARG A 246 7.79 -8.75 -2.28
CA ARG A 246 6.82 -9.67 -2.89
C ARG A 246 5.88 -10.35 -1.88
N GLN A 247 6.33 -10.51 -0.64
CA GLN A 247 5.59 -11.20 0.40
C GLN A 247 4.62 -10.28 1.14
N TYR A 248 5.06 -9.08 1.51
CA TYR A 248 4.21 -8.13 2.25
C TYR A 248 3.40 -7.22 1.33
N PHE A 249 3.89 -7.01 0.10
CA PHE A 249 3.26 -6.19 -0.92
C PHE A 249 3.15 -7.00 -2.22
N PRO A 250 2.29 -8.04 -2.28
CA PRO A 250 2.13 -8.86 -3.47
C PRO A 250 1.61 -8.08 -4.68
N LEU A 251 1.03 -6.90 -4.46
CA LEU A 251 0.56 -5.94 -5.47
C LEU A 251 1.50 -4.72 -5.56
N PHE A 252 2.81 -4.92 -5.46
CA PHE A 252 3.81 -3.86 -5.61
C PHE A 252 4.16 -3.62 -7.08
N PHE A 253 3.34 -2.82 -7.76
CA PHE A 253 3.57 -2.40 -9.15
C PHE A 253 3.08 -0.97 -9.35
N ILE A 254 3.47 -0.34 -10.46
CA ILE A 254 2.96 0.97 -10.87
C ILE A 254 1.75 0.75 -11.78
N PRO A 255 0.53 1.14 -11.37
CA PRO A 255 -0.64 1.08 -12.24
C PRO A 255 -0.45 1.95 -13.50
N GLU A 256 -0.97 1.49 -14.64
CA GLU A 256 -0.88 2.22 -15.91
C GLU A 256 -1.47 3.64 -15.80
N ARG A 257 -2.54 3.79 -15.02
CA ARG A 257 -3.15 5.08 -14.69
C ARG A 257 -2.12 6.08 -14.11
N ASP A 258 -1.25 5.62 -13.23
CA ASP A 258 -0.32 6.50 -12.52
C ASP A 258 0.86 6.89 -13.41
N LEU A 259 1.25 6.03 -14.37
CA LEU A 259 2.18 6.39 -15.44
C LEU A 259 1.62 7.49 -16.33
N ILE A 260 0.34 7.40 -16.71
CA ILE A 260 -0.35 8.43 -17.50
C ILE A 260 -0.42 9.75 -16.71
N ILE A 261 -0.78 9.71 -15.43
CA ILE A 261 -0.81 10.90 -14.56
C ILE A 261 0.59 11.53 -14.48
N GLY A 262 1.64 10.73 -14.29
CA GLY A 262 3.02 11.22 -14.27
C GLY A 262 3.43 11.90 -15.59
N ALA A 263 3.06 11.33 -16.74
CA ALA A 263 3.32 11.92 -18.04
C ALA A 263 2.58 13.26 -18.23
N VAL A 264 1.31 13.33 -17.82
CA VAL A 264 0.52 14.57 -17.84
C VAL A 264 1.12 15.62 -16.92
N LEU A 265 1.57 15.24 -15.72
CA LEU A 265 2.22 16.16 -14.78
C LEU A 265 3.56 16.68 -15.33
N ALA A 266 4.34 15.86 -16.02
CA ALA A 266 5.56 16.31 -16.69
C ALA A 266 5.27 17.34 -17.79
N LEU A 267 4.23 17.14 -18.59
CA LEU A 267 3.80 18.13 -19.59
C LEU A 267 3.32 19.43 -18.93
N ALA A 268 2.49 19.31 -17.88
CA ALA A 268 1.98 20.45 -17.13
C ALA A 268 3.12 21.25 -16.48
N LEU A 269 4.10 20.56 -15.90
CA LEU A 269 5.29 21.18 -15.30
C LEU A 269 6.05 22.02 -16.32
N GLY A 270 6.36 21.46 -17.49
CA GLY A 270 7.08 22.18 -18.55
C GLY A 270 6.29 23.37 -19.08
N PHE A 271 4.99 23.21 -19.26
CA PHE A 271 4.12 24.31 -19.69
C PHE A 271 4.09 25.45 -18.66
N VAL A 272 3.82 25.14 -17.38
CA VAL A 272 3.67 26.16 -16.33
C VAL A 272 5.02 26.80 -15.98
N ALA A 273 6.11 26.03 -15.96
CA ALA A 273 7.46 26.57 -15.74
C ALA A 273 7.91 27.46 -16.90
N GLY A 274 7.60 27.08 -18.15
CA GLY A 274 8.05 27.79 -19.35
C GLY A 274 7.21 29.02 -19.72
N ILE A 275 5.91 29.06 -19.37
CA ILE A 275 5.01 30.10 -19.89
C ILE A 275 5.35 31.50 -19.37
N LEU A 276 5.71 31.66 -18.10
CA LEU A 276 6.07 32.96 -17.55
C LEU A 276 7.35 33.53 -18.20
N PRO A 277 8.47 32.78 -18.27
CA PRO A 277 9.66 33.19 -19.04
C PRO A 277 9.36 33.47 -20.51
N ALA A 278 8.55 32.63 -21.16
CA ALA A 278 8.23 32.78 -22.58
C ALA A 278 7.41 34.07 -22.84
N LEU A 279 6.48 34.42 -21.96
CA LEU A 279 5.74 35.69 -22.01
C LEU A 279 6.67 36.90 -21.81
N GLN A 280 7.69 36.78 -20.94
CA GLN A 280 8.70 37.83 -20.77
C GLN A 280 9.55 37.99 -22.02
N ALA A 281 10.01 36.88 -22.61
CA ALA A 281 10.78 36.87 -23.86
C ALA A 281 10.03 37.55 -25.02
N MET A 282 8.74 37.23 -25.16
CA MET A 282 7.85 37.82 -26.17
C MET A 282 7.80 39.35 -26.07
N ARG A 283 7.75 39.89 -24.85
CA ARG A 283 7.55 41.32 -24.57
C ARG A 283 8.83 42.15 -24.62
N LEU A 284 10.00 41.53 -24.82
CA LEU A 284 11.28 42.24 -24.94
C LEU A 284 11.23 43.22 -26.13
N ARG A 285 11.50 44.50 -25.85
CA ARG A 285 11.60 45.56 -26.85
C ARG A 285 13.04 45.65 -27.35
N LEU A 286 13.21 45.69 -28.68
CA LEU A 286 14.52 45.72 -29.35
C LEU A 286 15.47 46.82 -28.81
N ALA A 287 14.92 47.98 -28.44
CA ALA A 287 15.68 49.10 -27.90
C ALA A 287 16.27 48.85 -26.49
N GLU A 288 15.64 48.00 -25.67
CA GLU A 288 16.13 47.65 -24.34
C GLU A 288 17.22 46.57 -24.40
N ALA A 289 17.17 45.68 -25.39
CA ALA A 289 18.18 44.63 -25.58
C ALA A 289 19.56 45.20 -25.97
N LEU A 290 19.59 46.29 -26.75
CA LEU A 290 20.83 46.95 -27.19
C LEU A 290 21.39 47.97 -26.16
N ARG A 291 20.56 48.50 -25.27
CA ARG A 291 20.95 49.53 -24.29
C ARG A 291 21.55 48.96 -22.99
N ARG A 292 21.47 47.65 -22.76
CA ARG A 292 21.86 47.02 -21.48
C ARG A 292 23.38 46.90 -21.26
N GLU A 293 24.21 47.23 -22.25
CA GLU A 293 25.68 47.15 -22.19
C GLU A 293 26.42 48.41 -22.69
N GLY A 294 25.70 49.52 -22.93
CA GLY A 294 26.31 50.83 -23.20
C GLY A 294 26.17 51.75 -22.00
#